data_AF-A0A7C6Z0E6-F1
#
_entry.id   AF-A0A7C6Z0E6-F1
#
_cell.length_a   1.000
_cell.length_b   1.000
_cell.length_c   1.000
_cell.angle_alpha   90.00
_cell.angle_beta   90.00
_cell.angle_gamma   90.00
#
_symmetry.space_group_name_H-M   'P 1'
#
loop_
_entity.id
_entity.type
_entity.pdbx_description
1 polymer ?
#
loop_
_entity_poly.entity_id
_entity_poly.type
_entity_poly.pdbx_seq_one_letter_code
_entity_poly.pdbx_strand_id
1 'polypeptide(L)'
;MQTFYNNFFILKQLNKFSKSRIPLTLVSTFFTLINDLILNILFLPFIISAVASNYPITKLFLFCGIMIAVRIVIESFFAWRDTIYIPKSDAKIAHGFQCQLYDKAQSVDLICYDDPQFYNNSVWVVNDIDKRAVNVLNSSFGWLGNMLMVVSVITMIVTLEPYLLIFSVLPVIVSFLFNKKINQYNYKYQEANILPERKLGY
;
A
#
# COMPACT_ATOMS: atom_id res chain seq x y z
N MET A 1 -3.98 17.13 -11.89
CA MET A 1 -2.63 16.74 -12.40
C MET A 1 -1.49 17.10 -11.45
N GLN A 2 -1.55 18.21 -10.72
CA GLN A 2 -0.45 18.67 -9.84
C GLN A 2 -0.11 17.70 -8.69
N THR A 3 -1.10 16.96 -8.19
CA THR A 3 -0.94 15.90 -7.16
C THR A 3 -0.07 14.73 -7.63
N PHE A 4 -0.22 14.28 -8.88
CA PHE A 4 0.58 13.19 -9.43
C PHE A 4 2.06 13.58 -9.63
N TYR A 5 2.30 14.81 -10.10
CA TYR A 5 3.66 15.34 -10.24
C TYR A 5 4.36 15.48 -8.89
N ASN A 6 3.65 15.99 -7.87
CA ASN A 6 4.18 16.08 -6.51
C ASN A 6 4.50 14.70 -5.92
N ASN A 7 3.62 13.71 -6.13
CA ASN A 7 3.87 12.35 -5.66
C ASN A 7 5.11 11.74 -6.33
N PHE A 8 5.27 11.94 -7.64
CA PHE A 8 6.45 11.48 -8.37
C PHE A 8 7.75 12.16 -7.90
N PHE A 9 7.69 13.47 -7.61
CA PHE A 9 8.83 14.21 -7.06
C PHE A 9 9.26 13.66 -5.69
N ILE A 10 8.29 13.40 -4.80
CA ILE A 10 8.53 12.80 -3.48
C ILE A 10 9.15 11.41 -3.62
N LEU A 11 8.65 10.59 -4.55
CA LEU A 11 9.21 9.26 -4.86
C LEU A 11 10.65 9.33 -5.38
N LYS A 12 10.96 10.31 -6.24
CA LYS A 12 12.32 10.53 -6.74
C LYS A 12 13.26 10.97 -5.61
N GLN A 13 12.78 11.79 -4.68
CA GLN A 13 13.56 12.24 -3.53
C GLN A 13 13.77 11.09 -2.52
N LEU A 14 12.76 10.26 -2.28
CA LEU A 14 12.86 9.03 -1.48
C LEU A 14 13.94 8.08 -2.01
N ASN A 15 14.02 7.92 -3.33
CA ASN A 15 15.03 7.07 -3.96
C ASN A 15 16.47 7.56 -3.71
N LYS A 16 16.68 8.87 -3.51
CA LYS A 16 18.02 9.40 -3.17
C LYS A 16 18.47 8.97 -1.78
N PHE A 17 17.55 8.88 -0.82
CA PHE A 17 17.85 8.53 0.56
C PHE A 17 17.86 7.02 0.81
N SER A 18 16.95 6.28 0.19
CA SER A 18 16.87 4.81 0.32
C SER A 18 16.57 4.15 -1.02
N LYS A 19 17.65 3.86 -1.77
CA LYS A 19 17.57 3.17 -3.08
C LYS A 19 16.94 1.78 -3.00
N SER A 20 17.06 1.11 -1.86
CA SER A 20 16.54 -0.25 -1.64
C SER A 20 15.03 -0.27 -1.37
N ARG A 21 14.43 0.87 -0.96
CA ARG A 21 13.02 0.92 -0.51
C ARG A 21 12.02 0.62 -1.62
N ILE A 22 12.22 1.21 -2.80
CA ILE A 22 11.34 1.03 -3.96
C ILE A 22 11.34 -0.42 -4.49
N PRO A 23 12.50 -1.03 -4.81
CA PRO A 23 12.50 -2.41 -5.33
C PRO A 23 11.98 -3.41 -4.29
N LEU A 24 12.26 -3.20 -3.00
CA LEU A 24 11.78 -4.10 -1.96
C LEU A 24 10.26 -4.00 -1.75
N THR A 25 9.69 -2.80 -1.89
CA THR A 25 8.23 -2.62 -1.91
C THR A 25 7.61 -3.28 -3.15
N LEU A 26 8.21 -3.15 -4.33
CA LEU A 26 7.74 -3.85 -5.53
C LEU A 26 7.72 -5.37 -5.34
N VAL A 27 8.82 -5.96 -4.87
CA VAL A 27 8.91 -7.40 -4.58
C VAL A 27 7.83 -7.83 -3.58
N SER A 28 7.61 -7.04 -2.53
CA SER A 28 6.54 -7.33 -1.57
C SER A 28 5.15 -7.29 -2.21
N THR A 29 4.87 -6.34 -3.10
CA THR A 29 3.60 -6.29 -3.84
C THR A 29 3.43 -7.53 -4.71
N PHE A 30 4.48 -8.00 -5.39
CA PHE A 30 4.42 -9.25 -6.16
C PHE A 30 4.16 -10.48 -5.30
N PHE A 31 4.80 -10.59 -4.13
CA PHE A 31 4.54 -11.70 -3.21
C PHE A 31 3.12 -11.68 -2.66
N THR A 32 2.56 -10.50 -2.34
CA THR A 32 1.16 -10.37 -1.96
C THR A 32 0.25 -10.89 -3.06
N LEU A 33 0.47 -10.46 -4.31
CA LEU A 33 -0.30 -10.91 -5.46
C LEU A 33 -0.27 -12.43 -5.64
N ILE A 34 0.93 -13.03 -5.60
CA ILE A 34 1.10 -14.48 -5.74
C ILE A 34 0.35 -15.21 -4.61
N ASN A 35 0.50 -14.76 -3.38
CA ASN A 35 -0.16 -15.37 -2.22
C ASN A 35 -1.68 -15.31 -2.34
N ASP A 36 -2.23 -14.14 -2.72
CA ASP A 36 -3.67 -13.95 -2.86
C ASP A 36 -4.26 -14.78 -4.00
N LEU A 37 -3.58 -14.84 -5.16
CA LEU A 37 -4.03 -15.66 -6.30
C LEU A 37 -4.01 -17.16 -5.96
N ILE A 38 -2.94 -17.63 -5.33
CA ILE A 38 -2.80 -19.05 -4.98
C ILE A 38 -3.85 -19.45 -3.95
N LEU A 39 -4.00 -18.70 -2.85
CA LEU A 39 -4.86 -19.08 -1.73
C LEU A 39 -6.35 -18.83 -1.99
N ASN A 40 -6.69 -17.64 -2.51
CA ASN A 40 -8.09 -17.24 -2.59
C ASN A 40 -8.76 -17.70 -3.89
N ILE A 41 -7.98 -17.91 -4.96
CA ILE A 41 -8.54 -18.17 -6.30
C ILE A 41 -8.26 -19.60 -6.76
N LEU A 42 -7.01 -20.06 -6.67
CA LEU A 42 -6.64 -21.35 -7.25
C LEU A 42 -6.81 -22.54 -6.30
N PHE A 43 -6.68 -22.33 -4.98
CA PHE A 43 -6.67 -23.41 -4.02
C PHE A 43 -7.98 -24.20 -3.97
N LEU A 44 -9.13 -23.52 -3.93
CA LEU A 44 -10.43 -24.17 -3.85
C LEU A 44 -10.79 -24.97 -5.12
N PRO A 45 -10.66 -24.42 -6.35
CA PRO A 45 -10.85 -25.18 -7.58
C PRO A 45 -9.91 -26.39 -7.69
N PHE A 46 -8.67 -26.26 -7.21
CA PHE A 46 -7.73 -27.38 -7.18
C PHE A 46 -8.23 -28.52 -6.29
N ILE A 47 -8.71 -28.22 -5.07
CA ILE A 47 -9.26 -29.25 -4.17
C ILE A 47 -10.48 -29.93 -4.80
N ILE A 48 -11.40 -29.15 -5.39
CA ILE A 48 -12.60 -29.69 -6.03
C ILE A 48 -12.21 -30.64 -7.18
N SER A 49 -11.26 -30.23 -8.03
CA SER A 49 -10.74 -31.06 -9.12
C SER A 49 -10.03 -32.31 -8.60
N ALA A 50 -9.29 -32.18 -7.49
CA ALA A 50 -8.59 -33.28 -6.86
C ALA A 50 -9.56 -34.38 -6.38
N VAL A 51 -10.69 -33.97 -5.79
CA VAL A 51 -11.76 -34.86 -5.34
C VAL A 51 -12.53 -35.46 -6.51
N ALA A 52 -12.91 -34.63 -7.51
CA ALA A 52 -13.71 -35.06 -8.64
C ALA A 52 -12.99 -36.12 -9.52
N SER A 53 -11.68 -35.98 -9.71
CA SER A 53 -10.88 -36.89 -10.56
C SER A 53 -10.23 -38.04 -9.79
N ASN A 54 -10.57 -38.27 -8.51
CA ASN A 54 -9.97 -39.31 -7.65
C ASN A 54 -8.43 -39.31 -7.72
N TYR A 55 -7.80 -38.14 -7.56
CA TYR A 55 -6.34 -38.08 -7.54
C TYR A 55 -5.78 -38.91 -6.38
N PRO A 56 -4.64 -39.59 -6.59
CA PRO A 56 -3.99 -40.31 -5.50
C PRO A 56 -3.65 -39.33 -4.37
N ILE A 57 -4.02 -39.71 -3.15
CA ILE A 57 -3.89 -38.90 -1.93
C ILE A 57 -2.44 -38.38 -1.76
N THR A 58 -1.45 -39.16 -2.16
CA THR A 58 -0.03 -38.77 -2.13
C THR A 58 0.29 -37.52 -2.95
N LYS A 59 -0.32 -37.34 -4.13
CA LYS A 59 -0.12 -36.15 -4.96
C LYS A 59 -0.81 -34.92 -4.36
N LEU A 60 -1.95 -35.11 -3.70
CA LEU A 60 -2.67 -34.03 -3.00
C LEU A 60 -1.84 -33.53 -1.81
N PHE A 61 -1.34 -34.42 -0.97
CA PHE A 61 -0.48 -34.06 0.16
C PHE A 61 0.83 -33.37 -0.28
N LEU A 62 1.44 -33.83 -1.38
CA LEU A 62 2.64 -33.19 -1.92
C LEU A 62 2.35 -31.74 -2.36
N PHE A 63 1.26 -31.52 -3.08
CA PHE A 63 0.88 -30.19 -3.54
C PHE A 63 0.55 -29.24 -2.38
N CYS A 64 -0.25 -29.70 -1.41
CA CYS A 64 -0.53 -28.94 -0.19
C CYS A 64 0.76 -28.62 0.59
N GLY A 65 1.70 -29.58 0.69
CA GLY A 65 2.99 -29.36 1.33
C GLY A 65 3.82 -28.27 0.65
N ILE A 66 3.88 -28.28 -0.69
CA ILE A 66 4.57 -27.23 -1.47
C ILE A 66 3.92 -25.86 -1.23
N MET A 67 2.59 -25.77 -1.24
CA MET A 67 1.88 -24.51 -0.98
C MET A 67 2.18 -23.95 0.42
N ILE A 68 2.17 -24.81 1.44
CA ILE A 68 2.50 -24.42 2.81
C ILE A 68 3.95 -23.95 2.88
N ALA A 69 4.89 -24.66 2.25
CA ALA A 69 6.30 -24.27 2.23
C ALA A 69 6.52 -22.91 1.56
N VAL A 70 5.90 -22.67 0.40
CA VAL A 70 5.94 -21.37 -0.29
C VAL A 70 5.39 -20.27 0.61
N ARG A 71 4.28 -20.53 1.31
CA ARG A 71 3.68 -19.57 2.23
C ARG A 71 4.60 -19.23 3.39
N ILE A 72 5.23 -20.22 4.01
CA ILE A 72 6.19 -19.99 5.11
C ILE A 72 7.32 -19.06 4.66
N VAL A 73 7.84 -19.26 3.44
CA VAL A 73 8.91 -18.41 2.87
C VAL A 73 8.41 -16.96 2.68
N ILE A 74 7.22 -16.79 2.10
CA ILE A 74 6.63 -15.48 1.85
C ILE A 74 6.33 -14.74 3.16
N GLU A 75 5.68 -15.40 4.13
CA GLU A 75 5.35 -14.83 5.44
C GLU A 75 6.61 -14.47 6.24
N SER A 76 7.65 -15.30 6.18
CA SER A 76 8.93 -15.01 6.80
C SER A 76 9.58 -13.76 6.22
N PHE A 77 9.48 -13.57 4.90
CA PHE A 77 9.96 -12.36 4.23
C PHE A 77 9.15 -11.12 4.68
N PHE A 78 7.83 -11.21 4.75
CA PHE A 78 6.98 -10.12 5.25
C PHE A 78 7.30 -9.78 6.71
N ALA A 79 7.43 -10.78 7.58
CA ALA A 79 7.78 -10.57 8.98
C ALA A 79 9.13 -9.84 9.15
N TRP A 80 10.17 -10.26 8.41
CA TRP A 80 11.47 -9.57 8.40
C TRP A 80 11.36 -8.15 7.87
N ARG A 81 10.63 -7.96 6.76
CA ARG A 81 10.44 -6.65 6.13
C ARG A 81 9.78 -5.68 7.10
N ASP A 82 8.67 -6.09 7.69
CA ASP A 82 7.82 -5.19 8.47
C ASP A 82 8.41 -4.90 9.85
N THR A 83 9.08 -5.89 10.46
CA THR A 83 9.66 -5.74 11.80
C THR A 83 11.02 -5.03 11.79
N ILE A 84 11.85 -5.27 10.78
CA ILE A 84 13.26 -4.82 10.79
C ILE A 84 13.54 -3.81 9.70
N TYR A 85 13.12 -4.08 8.47
CA TYR A 85 13.54 -3.27 7.33
C TYR A 85 12.75 -1.96 7.21
N ILE A 86 11.42 -2.00 7.35
CA ILE A 86 10.54 -0.82 7.35
C ILE A 86 11.01 0.23 8.35
N PRO A 87 11.13 -0.06 9.67
CA PRO A 87 11.47 0.97 10.64
C PRO A 87 12.87 1.58 10.40
N LYS A 88 13.84 0.76 9.99
CA LYS A 88 15.19 1.24 9.64
C LYS A 88 15.18 2.14 8.40
N SER A 89 14.42 1.78 7.37
CA SER A 89 14.33 2.58 6.15
C SER A 89 13.57 3.88 6.40
N ASP A 90 12.50 3.84 7.19
CA ASP A 90 11.68 5.01 7.49
C ASP A 90 12.48 6.01 8.33
N ALA A 91 13.26 5.56 9.32
CA ALA A 91 14.18 6.42 10.06
C ALA A 91 15.23 7.10 9.17
N LYS A 92 15.82 6.38 8.20
CA LYS A 92 16.77 6.96 7.24
C LYS A 92 16.13 7.99 6.33
N ILE A 93 14.90 7.72 5.87
CA ILE A 93 14.13 8.63 5.02
C ILE A 93 13.79 9.90 5.82
N ALA A 94 13.28 9.75 7.04
CA ALA A 94 12.93 10.86 7.91
C ALA A 94 14.14 11.78 8.16
N HIS A 95 15.28 11.20 8.54
CA HIS A 95 16.53 11.94 8.73
C HIS A 95 16.95 12.70 7.46
N GLY A 96 16.87 12.06 6.29
CA GLY A 96 17.22 12.70 5.01
C GLY A 96 16.36 13.92 4.68
N PHE A 97 15.04 13.80 4.86
CA PHE A 97 14.12 14.92 4.65
C PHE A 97 14.31 16.04 5.69
N GLN A 98 14.51 15.68 6.96
CA GLN A 98 14.78 16.65 8.02
C GLN A 98 16.06 17.44 7.76
N CYS A 99 17.17 16.79 7.40
CA CYS A 99 18.41 17.49 7.04
C CYS A 99 18.21 18.51 5.91
N GLN A 100 17.53 18.14 4.83
CA GLN A 100 17.26 19.07 3.73
C GLN A 100 16.40 20.26 4.14
N LEU A 101 15.43 20.05 5.03
CA LEU A 101 14.61 21.12 5.58
C LEU A 101 15.44 22.04 6.48
N TYR A 102 16.31 21.49 7.33
CA TYR A 102 17.21 22.28 8.18
C TYR A 102 18.21 23.10 7.36
N ASP A 103 18.82 22.53 6.33
CA ASP A 103 19.71 23.26 5.43
C ASP A 103 18.98 24.42 4.74
N LYS A 104 17.71 24.20 4.37
CA LYS A 104 16.89 25.26 3.77
C LYS A 104 16.49 26.32 4.79
N ALA A 105 16.17 25.92 6.02
CA ALA A 105 15.83 26.79 7.13
C ALA A 105 16.98 27.76 7.49
N GLN A 106 18.24 27.31 7.38
CA GLN A 106 19.42 28.17 7.55
C GLN A 106 19.54 29.28 6.50
N SER A 107 18.97 29.08 5.30
CA SER A 107 18.99 30.08 4.22
C SER A 107 17.87 31.12 4.30
N VAL A 108 17.00 31.04 5.30
CA VAL A 108 15.86 31.95 5.51
C VAL A 108 16.22 32.99 6.55
N ASP A 109 15.89 34.26 6.28
CA ASP A 109 16.13 35.36 7.22
C ASP A 109 15.39 35.15 8.54
N LEU A 110 16.06 35.49 9.65
CA LEU A 110 15.53 35.38 11.02
C LEU A 110 14.19 36.11 11.20
N ILE A 111 13.99 37.21 10.49
CA ILE A 111 12.77 38.04 10.53
C ILE A 111 11.53 37.23 10.09
N CYS A 112 11.68 36.24 9.21
CA CYS A 112 10.56 35.40 8.79
C CYS A 112 10.07 34.47 9.90
N TYR A 113 10.90 34.17 10.92
CA TYR A 113 10.50 33.33 12.05
C TYR A 113 9.67 34.08 13.10
N ASP A 114 9.66 35.41 13.06
CA ASP A 114 8.79 36.23 13.92
C ASP A 114 7.32 36.18 13.48
N ASP A 115 7.03 35.72 12.25
CA ASP A 115 5.67 35.43 11.81
C ASP A 115 5.19 34.07 12.36
N PRO A 116 4.16 34.05 13.24
CA PRO A 116 3.62 32.81 13.82
C PRO A 116 3.11 31.82 12.76
N GLN A 117 2.64 32.31 11.60
CA GLN A 117 2.17 31.43 10.52
C GLN A 117 3.34 30.70 9.86
N PHE A 118 4.43 31.41 9.57
CA PHE A 118 5.62 30.82 8.97
C PHE A 118 6.30 29.82 9.89
N TYR A 119 6.45 30.17 11.18
CA TYR A 119 7.04 29.28 12.18
C TYR A 119 6.24 27.99 12.35
N ASN A 120 4.93 28.09 12.56
CA ASN A 120 4.07 26.91 12.74
C ASN A 120 4.05 26.03 11.49
N ASN A 121 3.99 26.60 10.29
CA ASN A 121 4.04 25.82 9.06
C ASN A 121 5.38 25.11 8.89
N SER A 122 6.49 25.77 9.21
CA SER A 122 7.83 25.18 9.14
C SER A 122 7.98 23.98 10.08
N VAL A 123 7.59 24.11 11.35
CA VAL A 123 7.62 23.02 12.33
C VAL A 123 6.66 21.89 11.94
N TRP A 124 5.47 22.23 11.46
CA TRP A 124 4.49 21.24 11.02
C TRP A 124 4.99 20.41 9.83
N VAL A 125 5.60 21.06 8.83
CA VAL A 125 6.19 20.38 7.66
C VAL A 125 7.31 19.43 8.08
N VAL A 126 8.20 19.85 8.99
CA VAL A 126 9.29 18.99 9.49
C VAL A 126 8.77 17.73 10.18
N ASN A 127 7.65 17.83 10.90
CA ASN A 127 7.05 16.72 11.65
C ASN A 127 6.12 15.82 10.81
N ASP A 128 5.67 16.26 9.63
CA ASP A 128 4.72 15.52 8.80
C ASP A 128 5.33 15.01 7.47
N ILE A 129 6.47 15.57 7.03
CA ILE A 129 7.07 15.24 5.73
C ILE A 129 7.47 13.76 5.60
N ASP A 130 7.95 13.16 6.67
CA ASP A 130 8.35 11.77 6.77
C ASP A 130 7.14 10.84 6.62
N LYS A 131 6.08 11.07 7.40
CA LYS A 131 4.82 10.31 7.31
C LYS A 131 4.18 10.47 5.94
N ARG A 132 4.17 11.69 5.41
CA ARG A 132 3.61 11.99 4.10
C ARG A 132 4.37 11.31 2.97
N ALA A 133 5.70 11.29 3.03
CA ALA A 133 6.53 10.61 2.03
C ALA A 133 6.30 9.09 2.03
N VAL A 134 6.24 8.47 3.22
CA VAL A 134 5.95 7.03 3.36
C VAL A 134 4.52 6.71 2.91
N ASN A 135 3.54 7.55 3.22
CA ASN A 135 2.15 7.36 2.77
C ASN A 135 2.01 7.46 1.25
N VAL A 136 2.70 8.42 0.61
CA VAL A 136 2.72 8.54 -0.86
C VAL A 136 3.34 7.29 -1.48
N LEU A 137 4.42 6.76 -0.91
CA LEU A 137 5.04 5.50 -1.34
C LEU A 137 4.04 4.35 -1.25
N ASN A 138 3.50 4.09 -0.05
CA ASN A 138 2.62 2.96 0.21
C ASN A 138 1.34 3.04 -0.63
N SER A 139 0.77 4.23 -0.77
CA SER A 139 -0.44 4.45 -1.59
C SER A 139 -0.16 4.22 -3.07
N SER A 140 0.98 4.69 -3.59
CA SER A 140 1.34 4.49 -5.01
C SER A 140 1.55 3.02 -5.34
N PHE A 141 2.30 2.30 -4.51
CA PHE A 141 2.55 0.86 -4.71
C PHE A 141 1.32 0.00 -4.40
N GLY A 142 0.49 0.39 -3.43
CA GLY A 142 -0.79 -0.26 -3.16
C GLY A 142 -1.76 -0.14 -4.33
N TRP A 143 -1.85 1.05 -4.94
CA TRP A 143 -2.64 1.25 -6.17
C TRP A 143 -2.13 0.38 -7.33
N LEU A 144 -0.81 0.32 -7.53
CA LEU A 144 -0.20 -0.54 -8.56
C LEU A 144 -0.50 -2.02 -8.30
N GLY A 145 -0.36 -2.47 -7.05
CA GLY A 145 -0.70 -3.84 -6.65
C GLY A 145 -2.16 -4.18 -6.92
N ASN A 146 -3.08 -3.30 -6.51
CA ASN A 146 -4.51 -3.50 -6.74
C ASN A 146 -4.85 -3.58 -8.24
N MET A 147 -4.22 -2.75 -9.08
CA MET A 147 -4.39 -2.82 -10.54
C MET A 147 -3.91 -4.16 -11.11
N LEU A 148 -2.73 -4.61 -10.70
CA LEU A 148 -2.20 -5.92 -11.10
C LEU A 148 -3.09 -7.08 -10.64
N MET A 149 -3.66 -6.99 -9.44
CA MET A 149 -4.59 -7.99 -8.92
C MET A 149 -5.86 -8.04 -9.77
N VAL A 150 -6.48 -6.90 -10.05
CA VAL A 150 -7.69 -6.81 -10.89
C VAL A 150 -7.42 -7.41 -12.27
N VAL A 151 -6.30 -7.07 -12.91
CA VAL A 151 -5.93 -7.63 -14.21
C VAL A 151 -5.74 -9.15 -14.13
N SER A 152 -5.09 -9.64 -13.08
CA SER A 152 -4.85 -11.08 -12.87
C SER A 152 -6.15 -11.85 -12.68
N VAL A 153 -7.07 -11.33 -11.88
CA VAL A 153 -8.40 -11.93 -11.63
C VAL A 153 -9.23 -11.95 -12.91
N ILE A 154 -9.28 -10.83 -13.65
CA ILE A 154 -10.00 -10.77 -14.93
C ILE A 154 -9.43 -11.79 -15.90
N THR A 155 -8.10 -11.87 -16.01
CA THR A 155 -7.42 -12.85 -16.88
C THR A 155 -7.82 -14.28 -16.51
N MET A 156 -7.82 -14.62 -15.22
CA MET A 156 -8.24 -15.95 -14.75
C MET A 156 -9.71 -16.25 -15.11
N ILE A 157 -10.63 -15.32 -14.87
CA ILE A 157 -12.05 -15.48 -15.19
C ILE A 157 -12.24 -15.72 -16.69
N VAL A 158 -11.58 -14.92 -17.54
CA VAL A 158 -11.66 -15.09 -19.00
C VAL A 158 -11.09 -16.43 -19.45
N THR A 159 -10.02 -16.93 -18.82
CA THR A 159 -9.42 -18.23 -19.20
C THR A 159 -10.22 -19.44 -18.74
N LEU A 160 -10.89 -19.36 -17.59
CA LEU A 160 -11.62 -20.49 -17.00
C LEU A 160 -13.07 -20.52 -17.48
N GLU A 161 -13.84 -19.46 -17.20
CA GLU A 161 -15.27 -19.38 -17.51
C GLU A 161 -15.70 -17.93 -17.82
N PRO A 162 -15.67 -17.51 -19.10
CA PRO A 162 -15.98 -16.14 -19.52
C PRO A 162 -17.37 -15.64 -19.10
N TYR A 163 -18.34 -16.54 -18.96
CA TYR A 163 -19.71 -16.21 -18.60
C TYR A 163 -19.83 -15.66 -17.16
N LEU A 164 -18.93 -16.03 -16.25
CA LEU A 164 -18.90 -15.52 -14.88
C LEU A 164 -18.53 -14.03 -14.81
N LEU A 165 -17.95 -13.47 -15.86
CA LEU A 165 -17.56 -12.06 -15.92
C LEU A 165 -18.78 -11.13 -15.85
N ILE A 166 -19.91 -11.53 -16.44
CA ILE A 166 -21.16 -10.75 -16.36
C ILE A 166 -21.65 -10.67 -14.90
N PHE A 167 -21.52 -11.76 -14.14
CA PHE A 167 -21.91 -11.79 -12.73
C PHE A 167 -20.94 -11.01 -11.83
N SER A 168 -19.65 -10.95 -12.15
CA SER A 168 -18.67 -10.20 -11.37
C SER A 168 -18.75 -8.69 -11.55
N VAL A 169 -19.28 -8.21 -12.69
CA VAL A 169 -19.47 -6.77 -12.95
C VAL A 169 -20.58 -6.16 -12.08
N LEU A 170 -21.64 -6.91 -11.77
CA LEU A 170 -22.74 -6.45 -10.93
C LEU A 170 -22.31 -5.95 -9.54
N PRO A 171 -21.58 -6.72 -8.71
CA PRO A 171 -21.13 -6.25 -7.41
C PRO A 171 -20.16 -5.08 -7.51
N VAL A 172 -19.34 -5.01 -8.58
CA VAL A 172 -18.43 -3.87 -8.80
C VAL A 172 -19.22 -2.57 -9.01
N ILE A 173 -20.27 -2.59 -9.83
CA ILE A 173 -21.14 -1.43 -10.06
C ILE A 173 -21.82 -1.01 -8.75
N VAL A 174 -22.38 -1.98 -8.01
CA VAL A 174 -23.03 -1.75 -6.72
C VAL A 174 -22.04 -1.11 -5.74
N SER A 175 -20.89 -1.73 -5.52
CA SER A 175 -19.84 -1.20 -4.64
C SER A 175 -19.40 0.19 -5.05
N PHE A 176 -19.27 0.50 -6.34
CA PHE A 176 -18.89 1.83 -6.81
C PHE A 176 -19.92 2.91 -6.40
N LEU A 177 -21.22 2.64 -6.59
CA LEU A 177 -22.29 3.57 -6.21
C LEU A 177 -22.34 3.79 -4.69
N PHE A 178 -22.25 2.71 -3.90
CA PHE A 178 -22.26 2.80 -2.45
C PHE A 178 -20.99 3.45 -1.88
N ASN A 179 -19.80 3.10 -2.39
CA ASN A 179 -18.53 3.67 -1.93
C ASN A 179 -18.46 5.18 -2.14
N LYS A 180 -19.03 5.71 -3.24
CA LYS A 180 -19.13 7.16 -3.45
C LYS A 180 -19.89 7.83 -2.32
N LYS A 181 -21.02 7.25 -1.91
CA LYS A 181 -21.87 7.79 -0.85
C LYS A 181 -21.20 7.66 0.52
N ILE A 182 -20.58 6.52 0.80
CA ILE A 182 -19.80 6.27 2.04
C ILE A 182 -18.66 7.30 2.16
N ASN A 183 -17.90 7.52 1.09
CA ASN A 183 -16.80 8.49 1.10
C ASN A 183 -17.27 9.92 1.36
N GLN A 184 -18.44 10.32 0.87
CA GLN A 184 -19.01 11.63 1.18
C GLN A 184 -19.38 11.77 2.65
N TYR A 185 -19.94 10.73 3.27
CA TYR A 185 -20.24 10.74 4.70
C TYR A 185 -18.97 10.74 5.55
N ASN A 186 -17.97 9.94 5.17
CA ASN A 186 -16.67 9.92 5.85
C ASN A 186 -15.98 11.29 5.80
N TYR A 187 -16.05 11.98 4.66
CA TYR A 187 -15.52 13.34 4.53
C TYR A 187 -16.21 14.32 5.49
N LYS A 188 -17.55 14.31 5.50
CA LYS A 188 -18.33 15.17 6.42
C LYS A 188 -18.07 14.84 7.89
N TYR A 189 -17.90 13.56 8.21
CA TYR A 189 -17.55 13.11 9.56
C TYR A 189 -16.16 13.58 9.97
N GLN A 190 -15.17 13.47 9.08
CA GLN A 190 -13.82 13.99 9.33
C GLN A 190 -13.85 15.50 9.54
N GLU A 191 -14.54 16.25 8.67
CA GLU A 191 -14.66 17.71 8.77
C GLU A 191 -15.29 18.16 10.10
N ALA A 192 -16.34 17.48 10.56
CA ALA A 192 -17.00 17.77 11.83
C ALA A 192 -16.10 17.49 13.05
N ASN A 193 -15.17 16.53 12.96
CA ASN A 193 -14.31 16.11 14.07
C ASN A 193 -12.98 16.86 14.18
N ILE A 194 -12.63 17.74 13.24
CA ILE A 194 -11.39 18.55 13.29
C ILE A 194 -11.35 19.46 14.53
N LEU A 195 -12.50 20.04 14.92
CA LEU A 195 -12.60 20.94 16.07
C LEU A 195 -12.47 20.25 17.44
N PRO A 196 -13.13 19.12 17.71
CA PRO A 196 -12.95 18.39 18.97
C PRO A 196 -11.58 17.72 19.10
N GLU A 197 -10.97 17.19 18.04
CA GLU A 197 -9.61 16.62 18.12
C GLU A 197 -8.56 17.67 18.50
N ARG A 198 -8.70 18.92 18.02
CA ARG A 198 -7.83 20.03 18.42
C ARG A 198 -7.90 20.37 19.92
N LYS A 199 -9.00 20.04 20.61
CA LYS A 199 -9.17 20.32 22.05
C LYS A 199 -8.64 19.21 22.95
N LEU A 200 -8.48 17.99 22.43
CA LEU A 200 -7.96 16.83 23.19
C LEU A 200 -6.43 16.76 23.21
N GLY A 201 -5.75 17.51 22.34
CA GLY A 201 -4.30 17.62 22.28
C GLY A 201 -3.69 18.71 23.16
N TYR A 202 -4.50 19.39 23.99
CA TYR A 202 -4.08 20.32 25.05
C TYR A 202 -4.33 19.68 26.42
#